data_AF-A0A7V7AB35-F1
#
_entry.id   AF-A0A7V7AB35-F1
#
_cell.length_a   1.000
_cell.length_b   1.000
_cell.length_c   1.000
_cell.angle_alpha   90.00
_cell.angle_beta   90.00
_cell.angle_gamma   90.00
#
_symmetry.space_group_name_H-M   'P 1'
#
loop_
_entity.id
_entity.type
_entity.pdbx_description
1 polymer ?
#
loop_
_entity_poly.entity_id
_entity_poly.type
_entity_poly.pdbx_seq_one_letter_code
_entity_poly.pdbx_strand_id
1 'polypeptide(L)'
;MKVLRMREIEVKNYRIGDRIVIPLVEFGEFIATAQKITDKGTLFLFDDCVEKQPMNKKATNKGGFEKSDLKKRIDDILLPAFPDNLRSKIENLTIPTYGQIFGHDDYFNNIIEPDNDEQFPLMTKRKKRIADFENDYEWYWLQNATKKKVSAARFAGVGTLGKASCSGASSYYGVRPVFLLVD
;
A
#
# COMPACT_ATOMS: atom_id res chain seq x y z
N MET A 1 -24.76 14.55 25.97
CA MET A 1 -23.54 13.84 25.54
C MET A 1 -23.47 13.84 24.02
N LYS A 2 -22.30 14.08 23.42
CA LYS A 2 -22.11 13.98 21.95
C LYS A 2 -21.33 12.70 21.66
N VAL A 3 -21.74 11.94 20.64
CA VAL A 3 -21.14 10.66 20.25
C VAL A 3 -20.82 10.71 18.76
N LEU A 4 -19.69 10.13 18.36
CA LEU A 4 -19.33 9.92 16.96
C LEU A 4 -19.66 8.46 16.60
N ARG A 5 -20.41 8.26 15.52
CA ARG A 5 -20.71 6.94 14.96
C ARG A 5 -20.37 6.93 13.48
N MET A 6 -19.77 5.84 13.03
CA MET A 6 -19.69 5.54 11.61
C MET A 6 -21.07 5.09 11.13
N ARG A 7 -21.42 5.48 9.89
CA ARG A 7 -22.62 5.03 9.19
C ARG A 7 -22.25 4.77 7.73
N GLU A 8 -22.86 3.75 7.16
CA GLU A 8 -22.82 3.53 5.72
C GLU A 8 -23.85 4.43 5.06
N ILE A 9 -23.44 5.06 3.96
CA ILE A 9 -24.31 5.91 3.15
C ILE A 9 -23.96 5.68 1.70
N GLU A 10 -24.98 5.73 0.84
CA GLU A 10 -24.77 5.76 -0.60
C GLU A 10 -24.30 7.17 -1.00
N VAL A 11 -23.22 7.23 -1.78
CA VAL A 11 -22.65 8.48 -2.27
C VAL A 11 -22.45 8.41 -3.77
N LYS A 12 -22.56 9.56 -4.44
CA LYS A 12 -22.24 9.68 -5.87
C LYS A 12 -20.74 9.82 -6.11
N ASN A 13 -20.05 10.51 -5.22
CA ASN A 13 -18.62 10.82 -5.33
C ASN A 13 -17.95 10.57 -3.98
N TYR A 14 -16.74 10.03 -4.02
CA TYR A 14 -15.90 9.85 -2.84
C TYR A 14 -15.23 11.15 -2.39
N ARG A 15 -14.86 11.19 -1.12
CA ARG A 15 -14.03 12.22 -0.48
C ARG A 15 -12.85 11.57 0.20
N ILE A 16 -11.76 12.33 0.35
CA ILE A 16 -10.60 11.88 1.13
C ILE A 16 -11.06 11.50 2.55
N GLY A 17 -10.73 10.30 2.98
CA GLY A 17 -11.14 9.74 4.26
C GLY A 17 -12.42 8.90 4.23
N ASP A 18 -13.13 8.83 3.10
CA ASP A 18 -14.20 7.85 2.92
C ASP A 18 -13.62 6.44 2.98
N ARG A 19 -14.36 5.53 3.61
CA ARG A 19 -13.95 4.16 3.88
C ARG A 19 -14.92 3.22 3.19
N ILE A 20 -14.39 2.22 2.50
CA ILE A 20 -15.17 1.15 1.87
C ILE A 20 -14.75 -0.20 2.43
N VAL A 21 -15.72 -1.09 2.55
CA VAL A 21 -15.51 -2.48 2.97
C VAL A 21 -15.29 -3.33 1.73
N ILE A 22 -14.25 -4.16 1.74
CA ILE A 22 -13.83 -4.99 0.62
C ILE A 22 -13.67 -6.42 1.12
N PRO A 23 -14.63 -7.32 0.82
CA PRO A 23 -14.46 -8.74 1.07
C PRO A 23 -13.54 -9.34 -0.01
N LEU A 24 -12.39 -9.85 0.41
CA LEU A 24 -11.44 -10.57 -0.43
C LEU A 24 -11.61 -12.07 -0.21
N VAL A 25 -11.93 -12.80 -1.28
CA VAL A 25 -12.09 -14.27 -1.23
C VAL A 25 -10.80 -14.92 -0.71
N GLU A 26 -10.92 -15.80 0.28
CA GLU A 26 -9.80 -16.48 0.99
C GLU A 26 -8.89 -15.60 1.87
N PHE A 27 -8.99 -14.26 1.82
CA PHE A 27 -8.20 -13.36 2.68
C PHE A 27 -9.00 -12.75 3.83
N GLY A 28 -10.32 -12.59 3.66
CA GLY A 28 -11.21 -11.98 4.65
C GLY A 28 -11.73 -10.60 4.25
N GLU A 29 -12.29 -9.87 5.21
CA GLU A 29 -12.89 -8.55 4.99
C GLU A 29 -11.93 -7.44 5.42
N PHE A 30 -11.71 -6.47 4.54
CA PHE A 30 -10.80 -5.36 4.78
C PHE A 30 -11.46 -4.01 4.57
N ILE A 31 -10.90 -2.98 5.19
CA ILE A 31 -11.30 -1.60 4.95
C ILE A 31 -10.23 -0.91 4.11
N ALA A 32 -10.66 -0.19 3.07
CA ALA A 32 -9.79 0.73 2.34
C ALA A 32 -10.27 2.17 2.48
N THR A 33 -9.33 3.08 2.71
CA THR A 33 -9.59 4.51 2.89
C THR A 33 -9.15 5.30 1.67
N ALA A 34 -10.01 6.17 1.15
CA ALA A 34 -9.72 7.09 0.06
C ALA A 34 -8.61 8.07 0.46
N GLN A 35 -7.49 8.06 -0.27
CA GLN A 35 -6.31 8.88 0.01
C GLN A 35 -6.19 10.08 -0.94
N LYS A 36 -6.60 9.94 -2.20
CA LYS A 36 -6.49 10.99 -3.21
C LYS A 36 -7.63 10.87 -4.23
N ILE A 37 -8.24 12.00 -4.58
CA ILE A 37 -9.21 12.10 -5.66
C ILE A 37 -8.46 12.59 -6.90
N THR A 38 -8.70 11.97 -8.05
CA THR A 38 -8.07 12.29 -9.33
C THR A 38 -9.14 12.43 -10.41
N ASP A 39 -8.77 12.98 -11.56
CA ASP A 39 -9.70 13.11 -12.70
C ASP A 39 -10.17 11.76 -13.27
N LYS A 40 -9.44 10.67 -12.99
CA LYS A 40 -9.79 9.31 -13.44
C LYS A 40 -10.63 8.52 -12.43
N GLY A 41 -10.64 8.93 -11.17
CA GLY A 41 -11.20 8.15 -10.08
C GLY A 41 -10.46 8.36 -8.76
N THR A 42 -10.64 7.44 -7.83
CA THR A 42 -10.18 7.59 -6.43
C THR A 42 -9.12 6.57 -6.07
N LEU A 43 -7.98 7.03 -5.53
CA LEU A 43 -6.96 6.15 -4.97
C LEU A 43 -7.34 5.73 -3.56
N PHE A 44 -7.48 4.43 -3.35
CA PHE A 44 -7.73 3.79 -2.07
C PHE A 44 -6.46 3.10 -1.57
N LEU A 45 -6.21 3.23 -0.27
CA LEU A 45 -5.18 2.48 0.45
C LEU A 45 -5.89 1.63 1.50
N PHE A 46 -5.56 0.34 1.54
CA PHE A 46 -6.04 -0.55 2.59
C PHE A 46 -5.57 -0.05 3.96
N ASP A 47 -6.42 -0.09 4.96
CA ASP A 47 -6.06 0.31 6.32
C ASP A 47 -5.02 -0.64 6.92
N ASP A 48 -5.16 -1.94 6.62
CA ASP A 48 -4.35 -3.04 7.15
C ASP A 48 -3.67 -3.85 6.04
N CYS A 49 -2.73 -4.72 6.41
CA CYS A 49 -2.10 -5.64 5.47
C CYS A 49 -3.01 -6.83 5.20
N VAL A 50 -3.02 -7.33 3.97
CA VAL A 50 -3.87 -8.47 3.57
C VAL A 50 -3.16 -9.82 3.72
N GLU A 51 -1.83 -9.81 3.70
CA GLU A 51 -0.99 -10.98 3.88
C GLU A 51 0.47 -10.57 4.18
N LYS A 52 1.34 -11.55 4.46
CA LYS A 52 2.80 -11.37 4.53
C LYS A 52 3.49 -12.13 3.41
N GLN A 53 4.33 -11.43 2.65
CA GLN A 53 5.08 -12.02 1.54
C GLN A 53 6.47 -11.40 1.43
N PRO A 54 7.46 -12.13 0.87
CA PRO A 54 8.67 -11.50 0.41
C PRO A 54 8.42 -10.71 -0.86
N MET A 55 9.18 -9.63 -1.04
CA MET A 55 9.20 -8.91 -2.31
C MET A 55 9.67 -9.84 -3.45
N ASN A 56 10.75 -10.59 -3.20
CA ASN A 56 11.32 -11.58 -4.11
C ASN A 56 11.82 -12.80 -3.33
N LYS A 57 11.65 -14.01 -3.88
CA LYS A 57 12.22 -15.23 -3.29
C LYS A 57 13.75 -15.18 -3.22
N LYS A 58 14.38 -14.52 -4.19
CA LYS A 58 15.82 -14.24 -4.21
C LYS A 58 16.09 -12.86 -3.62
N ALA A 59 17.19 -12.72 -2.89
CA ALA A 59 17.63 -11.43 -2.33
C ALA A 59 18.20 -10.50 -3.42
N THR A 60 17.34 -10.01 -4.32
CA THR A 60 17.69 -9.04 -5.37
C THR A 60 16.56 -8.02 -5.56
N ASN A 61 16.93 -6.79 -5.92
CA ASN A 61 15.99 -5.74 -6.34
C ASN A 61 16.08 -5.42 -7.84
N LYS A 62 16.78 -6.26 -8.61
CA LYS A 62 16.94 -6.07 -10.05
C LYS A 62 15.57 -6.06 -10.74
N GLY A 63 15.30 -4.97 -11.46
CA GLY A 63 14.04 -4.79 -12.17
C GLY A 63 12.95 -4.08 -11.38
N GLY A 64 13.20 -3.76 -10.10
CA GLY A 64 12.24 -3.05 -9.25
C GLY A 64 11.00 -3.87 -8.91
N PHE A 65 10.00 -3.19 -8.36
CA PHE A 65 8.74 -3.81 -7.93
C PHE A 65 7.98 -4.44 -9.10
N GLU A 66 7.91 -3.80 -10.26
CA GLU A 66 7.17 -4.31 -11.43
C GLU A 66 7.64 -5.69 -11.93
N LYS A 67 8.91 -6.05 -11.67
CA LYS A 67 9.45 -7.37 -12.05
C LYS A 67 9.53 -8.35 -10.87
N SER A 68 8.98 -7.97 -9.72
CA SER A 68 9.08 -8.74 -8.48
C SER A 68 8.16 -9.96 -8.46
N ASP A 69 8.48 -10.93 -7.62
CA ASP A 69 7.59 -12.06 -7.36
C ASP A 69 6.31 -11.60 -6.64
N LEU A 70 6.41 -10.56 -5.80
CA LEU A 70 5.26 -9.97 -5.13
C LEU A 70 4.28 -9.32 -6.11
N LYS A 71 4.76 -8.56 -7.11
CA LYS A 71 3.89 -7.97 -8.14
C LYS A 71 3.11 -9.04 -8.88
N LYS A 72 3.77 -10.14 -9.27
CA LYS A 72 3.10 -11.29 -9.90
C LYS A 72 2.03 -11.89 -9.00
N ARG A 73 2.32 -12.07 -7.71
CA ARG A 73 1.32 -12.56 -6.76
C ARG A 73 0.14 -11.60 -6.61
N ILE A 74 0.39 -10.29 -6.59
CA ILE A 74 -0.68 -9.29 -6.56
C ILE A 74 -1.59 -9.44 -7.79
N ASP A 75 -1.01 -9.62 -8.97
CA ASP A 75 -1.78 -9.74 -10.23
C ASP A 75 -2.50 -11.08 -10.37
N ASP A 76 -1.82 -12.18 -10.03
CA ASP A 76 -2.31 -13.54 -10.28
C ASP A 76 -3.23 -14.07 -9.17
N ILE A 77 -3.09 -13.56 -7.94
CA ILE A 77 -3.79 -14.10 -6.75
C ILE A 77 -4.64 -13.02 -6.07
N LEU A 78 -4.05 -11.86 -5.75
CA LEU A 78 -4.76 -10.86 -4.95
C LEU A 78 -5.83 -10.13 -5.78
N LEU A 79 -5.53 -9.70 -7.01
CA LEU A 79 -6.50 -9.02 -7.87
C LEU A 79 -7.73 -9.90 -8.15
N PRO A 80 -7.59 -11.20 -8.48
CA PRO A 80 -8.74 -12.09 -8.64
C PRO A 80 -9.61 -12.26 -7.39
N ALA A 81 -9.06 -12.05 -6.18
CA ALA A 81 -9.79 -12.17 -4.92
C ALA A 81 -10.78 -11.02 -4.66
N PHE A 82 -10.66 -9.90 -5.38
CA PHE A 82 -11.61 -8.79 -5.27
C PHE A 82 -12.99 -9.17 -5.81
N PRO A 83 -14.08 -8.59 -5.23
CA PRO A 83 -15.43 -8.75 -5.77
C PRO A 83 -15.51 -8.26 -7.22
N ASP A 84 -16.24 -8.98 -8.08
CA ASP A 84 -16.30 -8.69 -9.53
C ASP A 84 -16.69 -7.25 -9.88
N ASN A 85 -17.62 -6.67 -9.12
CA ASN A 85 -18.09 -5.30 -9.30
C ASN A 85 -17.01 -4.26 -9.00
N LEU A 86 -16.10 -4.53 -8.06
CA LEU A 86 -14.95 -3.67 -7.78
C LEU A 86 -13.81 -3.99 -8.73
N ARG A 87 -13.48 -5.28 -8.91
CA ARG A 87 -12.36 -5.75 -9.73
C ARG A 87 -12.39 -5.21 -11.15
N SER A 88 -13.58 -5.17 -11.77
CA SER A 88 -13.77 -4.60 -13.12
C SER A 88 -13.48 -3.09 -13.22
N LYS A 89 -13.44 -2.38 -12.10
CA LYS A 89 -13.15 -0.94 -11.99
C LYS A 89 -11.80 -0.64 -11.34
N ILE A 90 -11.03 -1.67 -10.98
CA ILE A 90 -9.71 -1.48 -10.40
C ILE A 90 -8.70 -1.29 -11.53
N GLU A 91 -8.08 -0.11 -11.54
CA GLU A 91 -6.85 0.13 -12.26
C GLU A 91 -5.66 0.06 -11.30
N ASN A 92 -4.58 -0.58 -11.76
CA ASN A 92 -3.27 -0.56 -11.12
C ASN A 92 -3.26 -0.97 -9.63
N LEU A 93 -3.74 -2.19 -9.33
CA LEU A 93 -3.56 -2.77 -8.00
C LEU A 93 -2.07 -2.98 -7.69
N THR A 94 -1.61 -2.41 -6.60
CA THR A 94 -0.20 -2.35 -6.21
C THR A 94 -0.06 -2.23 -4.69
N ILE A 95 1.15 -1.94 -4.19
CA ILE A 95 1.46 -1.48 -2.83
C ILE A 95 1.88 0.00 -2.88
N PRO A 96 1.88 0.76 -1.77
CA PRO A 96 2.20 2.19 -1.85
C PRO A 96 3.67 2.46 -2.20
N THR A 97 3.94 3.63 -2.75
CA THR A 97 5.31 4.15 -2.92
C THR A 97 5.80 4.84 -1.65
N TYR A 98 7.10 5.11 -1.59
CA TYR A 98 7.70 5.90 -0.53
C TYR A 98 7.12 7.31 -0.53
N GLY A 99 7.02 7.96 -1.69
CA GLY A 99 6.39 9.27 -1.84
C GLY A 99 4.99 9.31 -1.24
N GLN A 100 4.14 8.33 -1.54
CA GLN A 100 2.78 8.25 -1.01
C GLN A 100 2.70 8.17 0.53
N ILE A 101 3.63 7.46 1.18
CA ILE A 101 3.60 7.27 2.64
C ILE A 101 4.37 8.35 3.39
N PHE A 102 5.54 8.76 2.88
CA PHE A 102 6.50 9.59 3.59
C PHE A 102 6.73 10.95 2.93
N GLY A 103 6.38 11.12 1.66
CA GLY A 103 6.87 12.20 0.82
C GLY A 103 8.32 11.98 0.42
N HIS A 104 9.03 13.04 0.07
CA HIS A 104 10.43 12.97 -0.37
C HIS A 104 11.35 13.68 0.62
N ASP A 105 11.60 13.03 1.75
CA ASP A 105 12.50 13.51 2.80
C ASP A 105 13.99 13.23 2.50
N ASP A 106 14.87 13.62 3.41
CA ASP A 106 16.32 13.36 3.24
C ASP A 106 16.64 11.87 3.13
N TYR A 107 15.86 11.00 3.78
CA TYR A 107 16.07 9.56 3.68
C TYR A 107 15.75 9.05 2.27
N PHE A 108 14.64 9.51 1.68
CA PHE A 108 14.32 9.25 0.28
C PHE A 108 15.47 9.64 -0.66
N ASN A 109 15.91 10.90 -0.57
CA ASN A 109 16.94 11.46 -1.44
C ASN A 109 18.29 10.73 -1.35
N ASN A 110 18.61 10.13 -0.21
CA ASN A 110 19.88 9.45 -0.02
C ASN A 110 19.83 7.95 -0.32
N ILE A 111 18.70 7.30 -0.02
CA ILE A 111 18.62 5.84 0.11
C ILE A 111 17.74 5.18 -0.96
N ILE A 112 16.71 5.87 -1.44
CA ILE A 112 15.61 5.27 -2.19
C ILE A 112 15.68 5.65 -3.67
N GLU A 113 15.47 4.69 -4.58
CA GLU A 113 15.27 5.00 -6.00
C GLU A 113 13.99 5.84 -6.16
N PRO A 114 14.03 6.94 -6.92
CA PRO A 114 13.00 7.96 -6.87
C PRO A 114 11.66 7.46 -7.44
N ASP A 115 10.58 7.90 -6.80
CA ASP A 115 9.23 7.96 -7.35
C ASP A 115 8.80 9.43 -7.51
N ASN A 116 7.68 9.65 -8.20
CA ASN A 116 7.12 10.98 -8.45
C ASN A 116 5.81 11.22 -7.68
N ASP A 117 5.49 10.38 -6.70
CA ASP A 117 4.22 10.48 -6.00
C ASP A 117 4.27 11.48 -4.86
N GLU A 118 3.17 12.21 -4.69
CA GLU A 118 2.97 13.07 -3.54
C GLU A 118 2.50 12.27 -2.33
N GLN A 119 2.88 12.74 -1.14
CA GLN A 119 2.39 12.15 0.09
C GLN A 119 0.88 12.23 0.19
N PHE A 120 0.25 11.11 0.53
CA PHE A 120 -1.16 11.08 0.84
C PHE A 120 -1.47 12.01 2.03
N PRO A 121 -2.49 12.88 1.94
CA PRO A 121 -2.78 13.86 2.99
C PRO A 121 -2.96 13.26 4.38
N LEU A 122 -3.55 12.06 4.47
CA LEU A 122 -3.77 11.37 5.74
C LEU A 122 -2.47 10.78 6.33
N MET A 123 -1.47 10.51 5.49
CA MET A 123 -0.17 9.96 5.90
C MET A 123 0.75 11.01 6.55
N THR A 124 0.39 12.30 6.52
CA THR A 124 1.06 13.33 7.34
C THR A 124 1.04 12.96 8.83
N LYS A 125 -0.02 12.30 9.29
CA LYS A 125 -0.13 11.77 10.65
C LYS A 125 0.53 10.40 10.73
N ARG A 126 1.70 10.30 11.38
CA ARG A 126 2.48 9.05 11.52
C ARG A 126 1.65 7.82 11.93
N LYS A 127 0.70 7.96 12.84
CA LYS A 127 -0.17 6.85 13.27
C LYS A 127 -1.00 6.21 12.15
N LYS A 128 -1.22 6.92 11.04
CA LYS A 128 -1.93 6.41 9.85
C LYS A 128 -1.03 5.56 8.94
N ARG A 129 0.29 5.59 9.18
CA ARG A 129 1.28 4.76 8.49
C ARG A 129 1.49 3.41 9.18
N ILE A 130 0.91 3.19 10.35
CA ILE A 130 0.96 1.89 11.03
C ILE A 130 -0.21 1.07 10.51
N ALA A 131 0.03 -0.20 10.21
CA ALA A 131 -0.97 -1.17 9.75
C ALA A 131 -1.03 -2.34 10.73
N ASP A 132 -2.15 -3.06 10.71
CA ASP A 132 -2.32 -4.33 11.39
C ASP A 132 -2.17 -5.51 10.41
N PHE A 133 -1.86 -6.70 10.93
CA PHE A 133 -2.10 -7.98 10.30
C PHE A 133 -2.44 -9.02 11.39
N GLU A 134 -3.58 -9.70 11.27
CA GLU A 134 -4.02 -10.74 12.22
C GLU A 134 -4.11 -10.27 13.70
N ASN A 135 -4.49 -9.01 13.95
CA ASN A 135 -4.56 -8.34 15.25
C ASN A 135 -3.19 -8.08 15.90
N ASP A 136 -2.13 -8.00 15.11
CA ASP A 136 -0.82 -7.54 15.55
C ASP A 136 -0.30 -6.42 14.64
N TYR A 137 0.61 -5.60 15.16
CA TYR A 137 1.21 -4.54 14.36
C TYR A 137 2.06 -5.15 13.24
N GLU A 138 1.92 -4.60 12.03
CA GLU A 138 2.63 -5.09 10.85
C GLU A 138 3.37 -3.97 10.10
N TRP A 139 4.54 -4.34 9.61
CA TRP A 139 5.45 -3.53 8.84
C TRP A 139 5.26 -3.96 7.40
N TYR A 140 5.21 -3.02 6.47
CA TYR A 140 4.82 -3.36 5.11
C TYR A 140 5.76 -2.83 4.05
N TRP A 141 5.73 -3.51 2.92
CA TRP A 141 6.53 -3.14 1.76
C TRP A 141 6.08 -1.84 1.12
N LEU A 142 7.05 -1.14 0.54
CA LEU A 142 6.82 -0.08 -0.44
C LEU A 142 7.42 -0.51 -1.79
N GLN A 143 6.93 0.05 -2.89
CA GLN A 143 7.42 -0.32 -4.23
C GLN A 143 8.92 -0.02 -4.44
N ASN A 144 9.43 1.00 -3.77
CA ASN A 144 10.73 1.55 -4.14
C ASN A 144 11.89 0.63 -3.76
N ALA A 145 12.79 0.38 -4.71
CA ALA A 145 14.08 -0.23 -4.43
C ALA A 145 15.01 0.78 -3.73
N THR A 146 16.04 0.28 -3.03
CA THR A 146 17.15 1.14 -2.61
C THR A 146 18.06 1.47 -3.77
N LYS A 147 18.74 2.62 -3.71
CA LYS A 147 19.77 3.00 -4.68
C LYS A 147 20.86 1.94 -4.78
N LYS A 148 21.43 1.73 -5.98
CA LYS A 148 22.50 0.74 -6.21
C LYS A 148 23.67 0.84 -5.22
N LYS A 149 24.06 2.07 -4.86
CA LYS A 149 25.14 2.33 -3.89
C LYS A 149 24.82 1.88 -2.46
N VAL A 150 23.54 1.71 -2.13
CA VAL A 150 23.07 1.25 -0.82
C VAL A 150 22.95 -0.27 -0.82
N SER A 151 22.22 -0.82 -1.79
CA SER A 151 22.04 -2.26 -1.91
C SER A 151 21.43 -2.65 -3.25
N ALA A 152 21.87 -3.78 -3.79
CA ALA A 152 21.26 -4.45 -4.95
C ALA A 152 20.20 -5.50 -4.54
N ALA A 153 19.80 -5.52 -3.27
CA ALA A 153 18.93 -6.55 -2.70
C ALA A 153 17.79 -6.01 -1.83
N ARG A 154 17.73 -4.69 -1.57
CA ARG A 154 16.75 -4.11 -0.64
C ARG A 154 15.66 -3.30 -1.32
N PHE A 155 14.51 -3.30 -0.66
CA PHE A 155 13.36 -2.45 -0.95
C PHE A 155 13.00 -1.63 0.29
N ALA A 156 12.35 -0.50 0.05
CA ALA A 156 11.77 0.35 1.07
C ALA A 156 10.61 -0.34 1.77
N GLY A 157 10.38 0.03 3.01
CA GLY A 157 9.25 -0.43 3.80
C GLY A 157 8.91 0.56 4.90
N VAL A 158 7.74 0.35 5.51
CA VAL A 158 7.40 1.02 6.75
C VAL A 158 7.92 0.21 7.93
N GLY A 159 8.86 0.82 8.63
CA GLY A 159 9.53 0.35 9.82
C GLY A 159 8.74 0.58 11.11
N THR A 160 9.35 0.17 12.22
CA THR A 160 8.81 0.30 13.58
C THR A 160 8.34 1.72 13.89
N LEU A 161 7.16 1.83 14.52
CA LEU A 161 6.48 3.10 14.84
C LEU A 161 6.10 3.94 13.61
N GLY A 162 5.96 3.35 12.42
CA GLY A 162 5.56 4.08 11.21
C GLY A 162 6.68 4.95 10.62
N LYS A 163 7.95 4.53 10.78
CA LYS A 163 9.14 5.21 10.23
C LYS A 163 9.55 4.60 8.90
N ALA A 164 10.35 5.30 8.12
CA ALA A 164 10.97 4.73 6.92
C ALA A 164 12.04 3.68 7.28
N SER A 165 12.10 2.58 6.54
CA SER A 165 13.17 1.58 6.63
C SER A 165 13.44 0.93 5.26
N CYS A 166 14.45 0.05 5.21
CA CYS A 166 14.66 -0.83 4.07
C CYS A 166 15.04 -2.24 4.53
N SER A 167 14.59 -3.24 3.78
CA SER A 167 14.78 -4.64 4.12
C SER A 167 15.10 -5.48 2.89
N GLY A 168 15.76 -6.62 3.10
CA GLY A 168 16.15 -7.51 2.01
C GLY A 168 14.93 -8.09 1.33
N ALA A 169 14.99 -8.23 0.00
CA ALA A 169 13.83 -8.62 -0.82
C ALA A 169 13.21 -9.97 -0.41
N SER A 170 13.98 -10.87 0.20
CA SER A 170 13.53 -12.19 0.69
C SER A 170 12.97 -12.19 2.11
N SER A 171 12.95 -11.04 2.80
CA SER A 171 12.32 -10.93 4.12
C SER A 171 10.80 -10.93 3.98
N TYR A 172 10.07 -11.36 5.00
CA TYR A 172 8.60 -11.32 4.98
C TYR A 172 8.10 -10.04 5.66
N TYR A 173 7.32 -9.26 4.92
CA TYR A 173 6.64 -8.06 5.41
C TYR A 173 5.20 -8.06 4.91
N GLY A 174 4.36 -7.27 5.57
CA GLY A 174 2.98 -7.05 5.18
C GLY A 174 2.84 -6.50 3.75
N VAL A 175 1.80 -6.94 3.07
CA VAL A 175 1.34 -6.43 1.79
C VAL A 175 0.15 -5.52 2.08
N ARG A 176 0.34 -4.21 1.89
CA ARG A 176 -0.69 -3.19 2.12
C ARG A 176 -1.16 -2.63 0.77
N PRO A 177 -2.30 -3.08 0.22
CA PRO A 177 -2.64 -2.73 -1.15
C PRO A 177 -3.06 -1.27 -1.34
N VAL A 178 -2.76 -0.75 -2.53
CA VAL A 178 -3.26 0.51 -3.08
C VAL A 178 -3.85 0.22 -4.45
N PHE A 179 -4.97 0.86 -4.78
CA PHE A 179 -5.57 0.74 -6.11
C PHE A 179 -6.28 2.03 -6.50
N LEU A 180 -6.38 2.27 -7.80
CA LEU A 180 -7.24 3.30 -8.36
C LEU A 180 -8.60 2.66 -8.67
N LEU A 181 -9.66 3.18 -8.08
CA LEU A 181 -11.02 2.83 -8.46
C LEU A 181 -11.50 3.87 -9.48
N VAL A 182 -11.70 3.45 -10.72
CA VAL A 182 -12.23 4.32 -11.78
C VAL A 182 -13.75 4.38 -11.73
N ASP A 183 -14.30 5.52 -12.15
CA ASP A 183 -15.74 5.79 -12.10
C ASP A 183 -16.53 4.93 -13.10
#